data_AF-A0A1H1T848-F1
#
_entry.id   AF-A0A1H1T848-F1
#
_cell.length_a   1.000
_cell.length_b   1.000
_cell.length_c   1.000
_cell.angle_alpha   90.00
_cell.angle_beta   90.00
_cell.angle_gamma   90.00
#
_symmetry.space_group_name_H-M   'P 1'
#
loop_
_entity.id
_entity.type
_entity.pdbx_description
1 polymer ?
#
loop_
_entity_poly.entity_id
_entity_poly.type
_entity_poly.pdbx_seq_one_letter_code
_entity_poly.pdbx_strand_id
1 'polypeptide(L)'
;MKPIKIITFIAFLASFTSIVCGLILDLDYDQKLIGFGVMGLFFVVFPLFSYYRWKDKDVKDYMLTKENLEKMRDNQGHSKK
;
A
#
# COMPACT_ATOMS: atom_id res chain seq x y z
N MET A 1 5.87 11.49 -10.19
CA MET A 1 5.19 10.28 -9.65
C MET A 1 3.66 10.33 -9.63
N LYS A 2 3.02 11.46 -10.00
CA LYS A 2 1.56 11.54 -10.17
C LYS A 2 0.96 10.39 -11.02
N PRO A 3 1.55 9.96 -12.15
CA PRO A 3 0.97 8.87 -12.94
C PRO A 3 1.02 7.51 -12.23
N ILE A 4 2.12 7.15 -11.56
CA ILE A 4 2.24 5.86 -10.84
C ILE A 4 1.21 5.77 -9.71
N LYS A 5 0.95 6.87 -9.00
CA LYS A 5 -0.10 6.95 -7.97
C LYS A 5 -1.48 6.64 -8.57
N ILE A 6 -1.80 7.25 -9.71
CA ILE A 6 -3.07 7.04 -10.41
C ILE A 6 -3.19 5.59 -10.92
N ILE A 7 -2.13 5.06 -11.53
CA ILE A 7 -2.10 3.67 -12.03
C ILE A 7 -2.32 2.68 -10.88
N THR A 8 -1.64 2.86 -9.76
CA THR A 8 -1.81 1.99 -8.59
C THR A 8 -3.22 2.06 -8.04
N PHE A 9 -3.82 3.25 -8.00
CA PHE A 9 -5.19 3.43 -7.55
C PHE A 9 -6.22 2.78 -8.47
N ILE A 10 -6.03 2.88 -9.79
CA ILE A 10 -6.89 2.22 -10.78
C ILE A 10 -6.75 0.69 -10.67
N ALA A 11 -5.54 0.17 -10.54
CA ALA A 11 -5.29 -1.26 -10.37
C ALA A 11 -5.90 -1.81 -9.07
N PHE A 12 -5.83 -1.03 -7.99
CA PHE A 12 -6.51 -1.33 -6.73
C PHE A 12 -8.02 -1.40 -6.92
N LEU A 13 -8.61 -0.38 -7.55
CA LEU A 13 -10.06 -0.33 -7.77
C LEU A 13 -10.54 -1.47 -8.66
N ALA A 14 -9.83 -1.76 -9.75
CA ALA A 14 -10.14 -2.88 -10.64
C ALA A 14 -10.08 -4.24 -9.91
N SER A 15 -9.06 -4.46 -9.09
CA SER A 15 -8.91 -5.69 -8.31
C SER A 15 -9.99 -5.80 -7.23
N PHE A 16 -10.31 -4.69 -6.56
CA PHE A 16 -11.36 -4.62 -5.56
C PHE A 16 -12.74 -4.89 -6.16
N THR A 17 -13.06 -4.27 -7.31
CA THR A 17 -14.29 -4.52 -8.05
C THR A 17 -14.37 -5.98 -8.52
N SER A 18 -13.28 -6.59 -8.98
CA SER A 18 -13.26 -8.01 -9.37
C SER A 18 -13.64 -8.92 -8.20
N ILE A 19 -13.11 -8.66 -7.01
CA ILE A 19 -13.44 -9.43 -5.79
C ILE A 19 -14.90 -9.21 -5.41
N VAL A 20 -15.36 -7.96 -5.36
CA VAL A 20 -16.75 -7.63 -5.00
C VAL A 20 -17.74 -8.25 -5.99
N CYS A 21 -17.46 -8.18 -7.29
CA CYS A 21 -18.28 -8.83 -8.31
C CYS A 21 -18.29 -10.35 -8.14
N GLY A 22 -17.15 -10.98 -7.87
CA GLY A 22 -17.10 -12.42 -7.61
C GLY A 22 -17.78 -12.85 -6.30
N LEU A 23 -17.99 -11.95 -5.34
CA LEU A 23 -18.72 -12.26 -4.10
C LEU A 23 -20.23 -12.03 -4.21
N ILE A 24 -20.67 -11.15 -5.11
CA ILE A 24 -22.09 -10.77 -5.24
C ILE A 24 -22.77 -11.53 -6.39
N LEU A 25 -22.06 -11.82 -7.47
CA LEU A 25 -22.62 -12.45 -8.65
C LEU A 25 -22.54 -13.98 -8.53
N ASP A 26 -23.67 -14.66 -8.69
CA ASP A 26 -23.76 -16.12 -8.73
C ASP A 26 -23.45 -16.60 -10.16
N LEU A 27 -22.16 -16.68 -10.47
CA LEU A 27 -21.63 -17.09 -11.78
C LEU A 27 -20.77 -18.33 -11.60
N ASP A 28 -20.74 -19.23 -12.59
CA ASP A 28 -19.90 -20.46 -12.56
C ASP A 28 -18.37 -20.20 -12.42
N TYR A 29 -17.94 -18.94 -12.52
CA TYR A 29 -16.54 -18.51 -12.46
C TYR A 29 -16.26 -17.43 -11.40
N ASP A 30 -17.17 -17.27 -10.45
CA ASP A 30 -17.07 -16.41 -9.26
C ASP A 30 -15.72 -16.56 -8.52
N GLN A 31 -15.30 -17.79 -8.23
CA GLN A 31 -14.06 -18.08 -7.51
C GLN A 31 -12.82 -17.67 -8.32
N LYS A 32 -12.89 -17.75 -9.66
CA LYS A 32 -11.80 -17.30 -10.54
C LYS A 32 -11.69 -15.78 -10.54
N LEU A 33 -12.81 -15.05 -10.49
CA LEU A 33 -12.83 -13.58 -10.36
C LEU A 33 -12.22 -13.12 -9.04
N ILE A 34 -12.55 -13.80 -7.94
CA ILE A 34 -11.95 -13.53 -6.64
C ILE A 34 -10.45 -13.82 -6.67
N GLY A 35 -10.04 -15.01 -7.14
CA GLY A 35 -8.64 -15.40 -7.23
C GLY A 35 -7.81 -14.45 -8.10
N PHE A 36 -8.36 -14.00 -9.23
CA PHE A 36 -7.69 -13.04 -10.10
C PHE A 36 -7.55 -11.66 -9.44
N GLY A 37 -8.60 -11.17 -8.76
CA GLY A 37 -8.54 -9.93 -8.00
C GLY A 37 -7.51 -9.98 -6.86
N VAL A 38 -7.42 -11.10 -6.13
CA VAL A 38 -6.43 -11.30 -5.06
C VAL A 38 -5.01 -11.35 -5.64
N MET A 39 -4.78 -12.08 -6.75
CA MET A 39 -3.48 -12.08 -7.43
C MET A 39 -3.10 -10.68 -7.92
N GLY A 40 -4.04 -9.93 -8.49
CA GLY A 40 -3.83 -8.55 -8.92
C GLY A 40 -3.40 -7.64 -7.77
N LEU A 41 -4.05 -7.77 -6.61
CA LEU A 41 -3.64 -7.04 -5.41
C LEU A 41 -2.21 -7.40 -5.00
N PHE A 42 -1.90 -8.69 -4.90
CA PHE A 42 -0.61 -9.17 -4.37
C PHE A 42 0.58 -8.91 -5.28
N PHE A 43 0.43 -9.16 -6.58
CA PHE A 43 1.54 -9.08 -7.52
C PHE A 43 1.65 -7.72 -8.23
N VAL A 44 0.56 -6.95 -8.30
CA VAL A 44 0.57 -5.65 -8.99
C VAL A 44 0.43 -4.51 -8.01
N VAL A 45 -0.66 -4.47 -7.25
CA VAL A 45 -0.99 -3.29 -6.43
C VAL A 45 0.00 -3.10 -5.30
N PHE A 46 0.32 -4.16 -4.53
CA PHE A 46 1.24 -4.05 -3.40
C PHE A 46 2.66 -3.64 -3.82
N PRO A 47 3.30 -4.27 -4.83
CA PRO A 47 4.63 -3.87 -5.28
C PRO A 47 4.67 -2.44 -5.83
N LEU A 48 3.69 -2.04 -6.65
CA LEU A 48 3.61 -0.66 -7.16
C LEU A 48 3.41 0.34 -6.01
N PHE A 49 2.51 0.02 -5.09
CA PHE A 49 2.22 0.86 -3.93
C PHE A 49 3.47 1.06 -3.07
N SER A 50 4.15 -0.02 -2.70
CA SER A 50 5.38 0.04 -1.92
C SER A 50 6.42 0.88 -2.64
N TYR A 51 6.63 0.64 -3.93
CA TYR A 51 7.64 1.36 -4.71
C TYR A 51 7.43 2.88 -4.71
N TYR A 52 6.25 3.37 -5.12
CA TYR A 52 6.06 4.83 -5.22
C TYR A 52 5.95 5.49 -3.84
N ARG A 53 5.49 4.76 -2.81
CA ARG A 53 5.36 5.29 -1.44
C ARG A 53 6.72 5.48 -0.79
N TRP A 54 7.67 4.62 -1.10
CA TRP A 54 9.00 4.60 -0.49
C TRP A 54 10.08 5.34 -1.30
N LYS A 55 9.84 5.64 -2.59
CA LYS A 55 10.85 6.25 -3.46
C LYS A 55 11.39 7.61 -3.00
N ASP A 56 10.60 8.42 -2.29
CA ASP A 56 11.01 9.75 -1.79
C ASP A 56 11.41 9.74 -0.31
N LYS A 57 11.61 8.55 0.30
CA LYS A 57 11.89 8.37 1.73
C LYS A 57 13.33 7.93 1.92
N ASP A 58 14.09 8.61 2.78
CA ASP A 58 15.40 8.10 3.23
C ASP A 58 15.17 7.00 4.27
N VAL A 59 15.72 5.81 4.03
CA VAL A 59 15.65 4.66 4.94
C VAL A 59 16.28 4.98 6.29
N LYS A 60 17.34 5.79 6.31
CA LYS A 60 18.09 6.15 7.52
C LYS A 60 17.20 6.86 8.55
N ASP A 61 16.24 7.66 8.10
CA ASP A 61 15.31 8.37 8.98
C ASP A 61 14.33 7.44 9.70
N TYR A 62 14.18 6.19 9.22
CA TYR A 62 13.28 5.18 9.81
C TYR A 62 14.04 4.10 10.60
N MET A 63 15.37 4.15 10.63
CA MET A 63 16.16 3.19 11.40
C MET A 63 16.13 3.53 12.90
N LEU A 64 15.97 2.51 13.74
CA LEU A 64 16.03 2.62 15.20
C LEU A 64 17.49 2.76 15.69
N THR A 65 18.16 3.81 15.25
CA THR A 65 19.50 4.19 15.74
C THR A 65 19.38 5.00 17.01
N LYS A 66 20.45 5.04 17.82
CA LYS A 66 20.49 5.87 19.04
C LYS A 66 20.17 7.34 18.73
N GLU A 67 20.73 7.88 17.64
CA GLU A 67 20.50 9.26 17.22
C GLU A 67 19.03 9.52 16.87
N ASN A 68 18.38 8.63 16.11
CA ASN A 68 16.97 8.79 15.76
C ASN A 68 16.05 8.63 16.97
N LEU A 69 16.35 7.68 17.87
CA LEU A 69 15.63 7.51 19.14
C LEU A 69 15.73 8.74 20.05
N GLU A 70 16.92 9.37 20.10
CA GLU A 70 17.16 10.58 20.86
C GLU A 70 16.42 11.78 20.26
N LYS A 71 16.47 11.97 18.93
CA LYS A 71 15.66 12.96 18.20
C LYS A 71 14.15 12.77 18.47
N MET A 72 13.65 11.54 18.48
CA MET A 72 12.23 11.24 18.79
C MET A 72 11.87 11.59 20.23
N ARG A 73 12.78 11.36 21.18
CA ARG A 73 12.58 11.68 22.60
C ARG A 73 12.59 13.19 22.84
N ASP A 74 13.51 13.90 22.21
CA ASP A 74 13.64 15.36 22.34
C ASP A 74 12.43 16.07 21.73
N ASN A 75 11.97 15.64 20.55
CA ASN A 75 10.73 16.16 19.94
C ASN A 75 9.49 15.95 20.82
N GLN A 76 9.41 14.82 21.54
CA GLN A 76 8.30 14.55 22.48
C GLN A 76 8.42 15.38 23.76
N GLY A 77 9.63 15.57 24.28
CA GLY A 77 9.89 16.40 25.46
C GLY A 77 9.61 17.89 25.22
N HIS A 78 9.92 18.38 24.01
CA HIS A 78 9.71 19.78 23.63
C HIS A 78 8.23 20.11 23.33
N SER A 79 7.42 19.11 22.95
CA SER A 79 5.97 19.28 22.75
C SER A 79 5.15 19.30 24.04
N LYS A 80 5.76 18.96 25.19
CA LYS A 80 5.12 19.00 26.51
C LYS A 80 5.40 20.29 27.29
N LYS A 81 6.11 21.25 26.70
CA LYS A 81 6.43 22.55 27.28
C LYS A 81 5.74 23.66 26.49
#